data_AF-X1A5W5-F1
#
_entry.id   AF-X1A5W5-F1
#
_cell.length_a   1.000
_cell.length_b   1.000
_cell.length_c   1.000
_cell.angle_alpha   90.00
_cell.angle_beta   90.00
_cell.angle_gamma   90.00
#
_symmetry.space_group_name_H-M   'P 1'
#
loop_
_entity.id
_entity.type
_entity.pdbx_description
1 polymer ?
#
loop_
_entity_poly.entity_id
_entity_poly.type
_entity_poly.pdbx_seq_one_letter_code
_entity_poly.pdbx_strand_id
1 'polypeptide(L)'
;MKDLIKAYYKEAKESRDPEIINNFLIELGKNPKSEYLNLLDFFINDLEDQLYEKIKLNLIYVIGEIGNLIPLSNDFLELLYNTYYISDRWVRNEIIQAIDKISKNTELNEKTVELISNALNDEYSVIKISTLKLISNFKKLPDSILKNLIRLM
;
A
#
# COMPACT_ATOMS: atom_id res chain seq x y z
N MET A 1 -8.77 1.53 21.42
CA MET A 1 -9.00 0.17 20.88
C MET A 1 -10.07 -0.64 21.63
N LYS A 2 -11.19 -0.99 20.97
CA LYS A 2 -12.28 -1.83 21.50
C LYS A 2 -11.77 -3.24 21.85
N ASP A 3 -12.30 -3.86 22.90
CA ASP A 3 -11.84 -5.18 23.40
C ASP A 3 -11.86 -6.29 22.34
N LEU A 4 -12.83 -6.25 21.42
CA LEU A 4 -12.94 -7.20 20.31
C LEU A 4 -11.76 -7.15 19.33
N ILE A 5 -11.27 -5.94 18.98
CA ILE A 5 -10.13 -5.79 18.05
C ILE A 5 -8.85 -6.30 18.69
N LYS A 6 -8.68 -6.11 20.00
CA LYS A 6 -7.52 -6.63 20.73
C LYS A 6 -7.50 -8.17 20.73
N ALA A 7 -8.66 -8.79 20.99
CA ALA A 7 -8.78 -10.24 20.94
C ALA A 7 -8.48 -10.79 19.55
N TYR A 8 -9.03 -10.16 18.50
CA TYR A 8 -8.80 -10.59 17.14
C TYR A 8 -7.34 -10.38 16.68
N TYR A 9 -6.72 -9.27 17.08
CA TYR A 9 -5.29 -9.06 16.85
C TYR A 9 -4.43 -10.15 17.50
N LYS A 10 -4.75 -10.54 18.74
CA LYS A 10 -4.02 -11.61 19.43
C LYS A 10 -4.12 -12.93 18.68
N GLU A 11 -5.32 -13.30 18.25
CA GLU A 11 -5.57 -14.50 17.44
C GLU A 11 -4.79 -14.46 16.12
N ALA A 12 -4.88 -13.36 15.36
CA ALA A 12 -4.16 -13.18 14.11
C ALA A 12 -2.64 -13.24 14.29
N LYS A 13 -2.12 -12.63 15.37
CA LYS A 13 -0.69 -12.60 15.69
C LYS A 13 -0.12 -13.99 16.00
N GLU A 14 -0.89 -14.82 16.70
CA GLU A 14 -0.49 -16.18 17.09
C GLU A 14 -0.76 -17.22 15.97
N SER A 15 -1.57 -16.85 14.98
CA SER A 15 -1.95 -17.71 13.86
C SER A 15 -0.82 -17.91 12.86
N ARG A 16 -0.73 -19.13 12.33
CA ARG A 16 0.05 -19.45 11.12
C ARG A 16 -0.82 -19.62 9.87
N ASP A 17 -2.14 -19.46 10.03
CA ASP A 17 -3.10 -19.50 8.95
C ASP A 17 -3.23 -18.10 8.31
N PRO A 18 -2.83 -17.95 7.03
CA PRO A 18 -2.95 -16.67 6.33
C PRO A 18 -4.40 -16.20 6.20
N GLU A 19 -5.39 -17.09 6.21
CA GLU A 19 -6.81 -16.70 6.12
C GLU A 19 -7.25 -15.91 7.35
N ILE A 20 -6.87 -16.36 8.55
CA ILE A 20 -7.16 -15.67 9.81
C ILE A 20 -6.52 -14.28 9.81
N ILE A 21 -5.25 -14.18 9.39
CA ILE A 21 -4.53 -12.91 9.34
C ILE A 21 -5.16 -11.98 8.30
N ASN A 22 -5.49 -12.49 7.11
CA ASN A 22 -6.11 -11.72 6.05
C ASN A 22 -7.49 -11.20 6.45
N ASN A 23 -8.31 -12.02 7.11
CA ASN A 23 -9.60 -11.59 7.62
C ASN A 23 -9.46 -10.48 8.66
N PHE A 24 -8.46 -10.56 9.54
CA PHE A 24 -8.13 -9.49 10.48
C PHE A 24 -7.75 -8.19 9.74
N LEU A 25 -6.82 -8.26 8.79
CA LEU A 25 -6.38 -7.10 8.00
C LEU A 25 -7.55 -6.47 7.24
N ILE A 26 -8.39 -7.27 6.59
CA ILE A 26 -9.57 -6.78 5.88
C ILE A 26 -10.51 -6.01 6.83
N GLU A 27 -10.73 -6.51 8.05
CA GLU A 27 -11.56 -5.81 9.03
C GLU A 27 -10.95 -4.47 9.48
N LEU A 28 -9.62 -4.38 9.60
CA LEU A 28 -8.94 -3.10 9.84
C LEU A 28 -9.15 -2.14 8.67
N GLY A 29 -9.01 -2.61 7.43
CA GLY A 29 -9.14 -1.79 6.23
C GLY A 29 -10.57 -1.32 5.94
N LYS A 30 -11.59 -2.11 6.29
CA LYS A 30 -13.01 -1.68 6.20
C LYS A 30 -13.35 -0.55 7.17
N ASN A 31 -12.67 -0.49 8.31
CA ASN A 31 -12.92 0.49 9.37
C ASN A 31 -11.59 1.08 9.86
N PRO A 32 -10.86 1.80 9.00
CA PRO A 32 -9.49 2.20 9.27
C PRO A 32 -9.41 3.18 10.44
N LYS A 33 -8.36 3.05 11.24
CA LYS A 33 -8.04 3.98 12.33
C LYS A 33 -6.54 4.18 12.39
N SER A 34 -6.12 5.40 12.75
CA SER A 34 -4.72 5.72 12.97
C SER A 34 -4.06 4.81 14.01
N GLU A 35 -4.80 4.43 15.06
CA GLU A 35 -4.35 3.52 16.12
C GLU A 35 -4.09 2.08 15.66
N TYR A 36 -4.25 1.74 14.38
CA TYR A 36 -3.99 0.40 13.86
C TYR A 36 -2.61 0.26 13.20
N LEU A 37 -1.90 1.35 12.92
CA LEU A 37 -0.54 1.28 12.34
C LEU A 37 0.41 0.47 13.23
N ASN A 38 0.33 0.66 14.55
CA ASN A 38 1.13 -0.09 15.52
C ASN A 38 0.83 -1.61 15.56
N LEU A 39 -0.33 -2.04 15.04
CA LEU A 39 -0.66 -3.46 14.90
C LEU A 39 -0.01 -4.05 13.66
N LEU A 40 0.16 -3.23 12.61
CA LEU A 40 0.77 -3.63 11.34
C LEU A 40 2.27 -3.89 11.50
N ASP A 41 2.95 -3.20 12.43
CA ASP A 41 4.39 -3.35 12.66
C ASP A 41 4.81 -4.81 12.84
N PHE A 42 4.03 -5.61 13.57
CA PHE A 42 4.29 -7.04 13.73
C PHE A 42 4.21 -7.79 12.39
N PHE A 43 3.17 -7.54 11.61
CA PHE A 43 2.97 -8.22 10.33
C PHE A 43 4.00 -7.80 9.27
N ILE A 44 4.59 -6.61 9.40
CA ILE A 44 5.63 -6.09 8.51
C ILE A 44 7.00 -6.65 8.89
N ASN A 45 7.35 -6.65 10.18
CA ASN A 45 8.73 -6.84 10.62
C ASN A 45 9.01 -8.21 11.24
N ASP A 46 7.99 -8.88 11.79
CA ASP A 46 8.18 -10.09 12.61
C ASP A 46 7.64 -11.37 11.96
N LEU A 47 6.93 -11.26 10.83
CA LEU A 47 6.40 -12.42 10.10
C LEU A 47 7.48 -13.09 9.24
N GLU A 48 7.41 -14.42 9.17
CA GLU A 48 8.20 -15.21 8.21
C GLU A 48 7.82 -14.86 6.77
N ASP A 49 8.81 -14.74 5.88
CA ASP A 49 8.64 -14.32 4.48
C ASP A 49 7.50 -15.07 3.75
N GLN A 50 7.41 -16.39 3.94
CA GLN A 50 6.37 -17.21 3.29
C GLN A 50 4.95 -16.85 3.73
N LEU A 51 4.78 -16.40 4.98
CA LEU A 51 3.49 -15.98 5.50
C LEU A 51 3.20 -14.53 5.11
N TYR A 52 4.21 -13.65 5.15
CA TYR A 52 4.12 -12.27 4.65
C TYR A 52 3.64 -12.23 3.19
N GLU A 53 4.21 -13.06 2.32
CA GLU A 53 3.83 -13.15 0.91
C GLU A 53 2.35 -13.47 0.70
N LYS A 54 1.72 -14.21 1.62
CA LYS A 54 0.30 -14.58 1.55
C LYS A 54 -0.65 -13.51 2.09
N ILE A 55 -0.14 -12.52 2.80
CA ILE A 55 -0.96 -11.47 3.44
C ILE A 55 -0.69 -10.06 2.90
N LYS A 56 0.44 -9.86 2.20
CA LYS A 56 0.93 -8.53 1.81
C LYS A 56 -0.08 -7.70 1.02
N LEU A 57 -0.91 -8.32 0.18
CA LEU A 57 -1.95 -7.61 -0.56
C LEU A 57 -2.92 -6.90 0.39
N ASN A 58 -3.44 -7.62 1.39
CA ASN A 58 -4.35 -7.03 2.37
C ASN A 58 -3.63 -6.09 3.33
N LEU A 59 -2.36 -6.33 3.63
CA LEU A 59 -1.55 -5.40 4.42
C LEU A 59 -1.39 -4.05 3.71
N ILE A 60 -1.07 -4.06 2.41
CA ILE A 60 -0.98 -2.87 1.57
C ILE A 60 -2.32 -2.14 1.48
N TYR A 61 -3.42 -2.90 1.31
CA TYR A 61 -4.77 -2.34 1.33
C TYR A 61 -5.02 -1.54 2.62
N VAL A 62 -4.73 -2.12 3.80
CA VAL A 62 -4.91 -1.44 5.09
C VAL A 62 -4.02 -0.20 5.21
N ILE A 63 -2.76 -0.28 4.78
CA ILE A 63 -1.83 0.87 4.79
C ILE A 63 -2.43 2.01 3.95
N GLY A 64 -2.95 1.71 2.76
CA GLY A 64 -3.62 2.69 1.90
C GLY A 64 -4.86 3.31 2.54
N GLU A 65 -5.71 2.49 3.17
CA GLU A 65 -6.90 2.97 3.88
C GLU A 65 -6.57 3.88 5.07
N ILE A 66 -5.53 3.54 5.85
CA ILE A 66 -5.09 4.40 6.95
C ILE A 66 -4.44 5.69 6.41
N GLY A 67 -3.63 5.60 5.36
CA GLY A 67 -3.01 6.78 4.72
C GLY A 67 -4.01 7.73 4.05
N ASN A 68 -5.22 7.25 3.74
CA ASN A 68 -6.33 8.10 3.31
C ASN A 68 -6.90 8.95 4.46
N LEU A 69 -6.66 8.57 5.73
CA LEU A 69 -7.13 9.29 6.91
C LEU A 69 -6.09 10.22 7.51
N ILE A 70 -4.82 9.81 7.50
CA ILE A 70 -3.73 10.50 8.18
C ILE A 70 -2.45 10.48 7.33
N PRO A 71 -1.53 11.44 7.54
CA PRO A 71 -0.19 11.35 6.97
C PRO A 71 0.53 10.09 7.46
N LEU A 72 1.26 9.42 6.56
CA LEU A 72 2.12 8.28 6.90
C LEU A 72 3.60 8.69 6.96
N SER A 73 4.40 7.93 7.71
CA SER A 73 5.85 8.08 7.72
C SER A 73 6.47 7.59 6.40
N ASN A 74 7.69 8.04 6.12
CA ASN A 74 8.45 7.60 4.96
C ASN A 74 8.73 6.09 4.96
N ASP A 75 8.75 5.43 6.12
CA ASP A 75 9.00 3.98 6.22
C ASP A 75 7.92 3.17 5.50
N PHE A 76 6.66 3.62 5.55
CA PHE A 76 5.57 2.98 4.80
C PHE A 76 5.72 3.20 3.30
N LEU A 77 6.15 4.38 2.86
CA LEU A 77 6.42 4.65 1.45
C LEU A 77 7.60 3.80 0.93
N GLU A 78 8.62 3.61 1.76
CA GLU A 78 9.77 2.75 1.47
C GLU A 78 9.37 1.28 1.36
N LEU A 79 8.51 0.79 2.28
CA LEU A 79 7.94 -0.55 2.22
C LEU A 79 7.17 -0.78 0.90
N LEU A 80 6.31 0.17 0.52
CA LEU A 80 5.55 0.09 -0.73
C LEU A 80 6.47 0.09 -1.96
N TYR A 81 7.50 0.94 -1.95
CA TYR A 81 8.51 0.98 -3.02
C TYR A 81 9.21 -0.36 -3.18
N ASN A 82 9.77 -0.90 -2.10
CA ASN A 82 10.51 -2.17 -2.13
C ASN A 82 9.61 -3.34 -2.51
N THR A 83 8.35 -3.35 -2.04
CA THR A 83 7.39 -4.43 -2.35
C THR A 83 6.98 -4.41 -3.82
N TYR A 84 6.90 -3.24 -4.47
CA TYR A 84 6.44 -3.10 -5.86
C TYR A 84 7.30 -3.90 -6.85
N TYR A 85 8.63 -3.81 -6.76
CA TYR A 85 9.54 -4.39 -7.76
C TYR A 85 9.72 -5.91 -7.64
N ILE A 86 9.30 -6.50 -6.53
CA ILE A 86 9.41 -7.96 -6.29
C ILE A 86 8.05 -8.67 -6.36
N SER A 87 6.97 -7.94 -6.63
CA SER A 87 5.60 -8.48 -6.54
C SER A 87 4.92 -8.66 -7.89
N ASP A 88 3.93 -9.55 -7.90
CA ASP A 88 3.07 -9.77 -9.05
C ASP A 88 2.16 -8.56 -9.35
N ARG A 89 1.47 -8.63 -10.49
CA ARG A 89 0.60 -7.56 -10.99
C ARG A 89 -0.52 -7.13 -10.04
N TRP A 90 -1.04 -8.04 -9.22
CA TRP A 90 -2.16 -7.75 -8.34
C TRP A 90 -1.69 -6.87 -7.19
N VAL A 91 -0.58 -7.25 -6.58
CA VAL A 91 0.06 -6.48 -5.52
C VAL A 91 0.58 -5.14 -6.03
N ARG A 92 1.21 -5.11 -7.22
CA ARG A 92 1.62 -3.84 -7.84
C ARG A 92 0.46 -2.88 -8.06
N ASN A 93 -0.67 -3.38 -8.56
CA ASN A 93 -1.86 -2.55 -8.74
C ASN A 93 -2.44 -2.06 -7.40
N GLU A 94 -2.40 -2.88 -6.34
CA GLU A 94 -2.84 -2.47 -5.01
C GLU A 94 -1.92 -1.41 -4.41
N ILE A 95 -0.60 -1.49 -4.63
CA ILE A 95 0.36 -0.45 -4.24
C ILE A 95 0.03 0.88 -4.91
N ILE A 96 -0.28 0.90 -6.21
CA ILE A 96 -0.66 2.14 -6.90
C ILE A 96 -1.95 2.73 -6.31
N GLN A 97 -2.95 1.90 -6.01
CA GLN A 97 -4.17 2.37 -5.35
C GLN A 97 -3.93 2.88 -3.93
N ALA A 98 -3.03 2.23 -3.18
CA ALA A 98 -2.63 2.69 -1.85
C ALA A 98 -1.91 4.04 -1.93
N ILE A 99 -0.99 4.22 -2.88
CA ILE A 99 -0.28 5.51 -3.08
C ILE A 99 -1.28 6.61 -3.46
N ASP A 100 -2.28 6.34 -4.30
CA ASP A 100 -3.32 7.32 -4.64
C ASP A 100 -4.03 7.82 -3.37
N LYS A 101 -4.42 6.91 -2.48
CA LYS A 101 -5.02 7.23 -1.17
C LYS A 101 -4.07 8.02 -0.28
N ILE A 102 -2.83 7.56 -0.14
CA ILE A 102 -1.79 8.16 0.72
C ILE A 102 -1.44 9.57 0.27
N SER A 103 -1.37 9.82 -1.04
CA SER A 103 -0.97 11.10 -1.64
C SER A 103 -1.89 12.28 -1.28
N LYS A 104 -3.10 12.00 -0.76
CA LYS A 104 -4.05 13.02 -0.30
C LYS A 104 -3.62 13.69 1.00
N ASN A 105 -2.87 12.96 1.85
CA ASN A 105 -2.45 13.43 3.17
C ASN A 105 -0.94 13.41 3.38
N THR A 106 -0.18 12.73 2.50
CA THR A 106 1.27 12.53 2.63
C THR A 106 1.97 13.05 1.40
N GLU A 107 3.00 13.87 1.59
CA GLU A 107 3.88 14.29 0.51
C GLU A 107 4.69 13.08 0.01
N LEU A 108 4.69 12.87 -1.31
CA LEU A 108 5.37 11.73 -1.92
C LEU A 108 6.85 12.03 -2.10
N ASN A 109 7.71 11.14 -1.61
CA ASN A 109 9.15 11.26 -1.79
C ASN A 109 9.58 10.84 -3.21
N GLU A 110 10.85 11.11 -3.55
CA GLU A 110 11.41 10.85 -4.88
C GLU A 110 11.26 9.39 -5.32
N LYS A 111 11.44 8.43 -4.41
CA LYS A 111 11.26 7.00 -4.71
C LYS A 111 9.82 6.67 -5.09
N THR A 112 8.84 7.25 -4.40
CA THR A 112 7.42 7.07 -4.78
C THR A 112 7.12 7.68 -6.14
N VAL A 113 7.70 8.84 -6.46
CA VAL A 113 7.57 9.47 -7.80
C VAL A 113 8.22 8.62 -8.90
N GLU A 114 9.37 8.01 -8.62
CA GLU A 114 10.02 7.04 -9.52
C GLU A 114 9.15 5.80 -9.74
N LEU A 115 8.57 5.23 -8.68
CA LEU A 115 7.65 4.11 -8.78
C LEU A 115 6.45 4.45 -9.67
N ILE A 116 5.82 5.61 -9.48
CA ILE A 116 4.71 6.07 -10.33
C ILE A 116 5.16 6.18 -11.79
N SER A 117 6.36 6.70 -12.03
CA SER A 117 6.94 6.79 -13.37
C SER A 117 7.14 5.43 -14.03
N ASN A 118 7.57 4.42 -13.26
CA ASN A 118 7.73 3.05 -13.74
C ASN A 118 6.37 2.37 -13.99
N ALA A 119 5.38 2.63 -13.15
CA ALA A 119 4.03 2.09 -13.29
C ALA A 119 3.29 2.59 -14.54
N LEU A 120 3.61 3.78 -15.04
CA LEU A 120 3.13 4.27 -16.34
C LEU A 120 3.61 3.42 -17.53
N ASN A 121 4.75 2.75 -17.37
CA ASN A 121 5.33 1.85 -18.36
C ASN A 121 5.08 0.37 -18.05
N ASP A 122 4.20 0.05 -17.08
CA ASP A 122 3.94 -1.33 -16.71
C ASP A 122 3.33 -2.11 -17.89
N GLU A 123 3.68 -3.40 -17.99
CA GLU A 123 3.18 -4.29 -19.03
C GLU A 123 1.65 -4.47 -18.93
N TYR A 124 1.09 -4.43 -17.72
CA TYR A 124 -0.35 -4.59 -17.49
C TYR A 124 -1.11 -3.27 -17.64
N SER A 125 -2.10 -3.26 -18.53
CA SER A 125 -2.97 -2.10 -18.77
C SER A 125 -3.70 -1.62 -17.52
N VAL A 126 -4.09 -2.52 -16.62
CA VAL A 126 -4.79 -2.17 -15.37
C VAL A 126 -3.92 -1.28 -14.48
N ILE A 127 -2.61 -1.59 -14.36
CA ILE A 127 -1.67 -0.79 -13.56
C ILE A 127 -1.47 0.57 -14.21
N LYS A 128 -1.32 0.63 -15.54
CA LYS A 128 -1.24 1.90 -16.27
C LYS A 128 -2.47 2.78 -16.05
N ILE A 129 -3.67 2.20 -16.12
CA ILE A 129 -4.92 2.92 -15.88
C ILE A 129 -5.00 3.44 -14.45
N SER A 130 -4.68 2.61 -13.45
CA SER A 130 -4.64 3.03 -12.04
C SER A 130 -3.62 4.17 -11.82
N THR A 131 -2.47 4.09 -12.49
CA THR A 131 -1.41 5.11 -12.40
C THR A 131 -1.86 6.42 -13.04
N LEU A 132 -2.53 6.37 -14.20
CA LEU A 132 -3.11 7.54 -14.85
C LEU A 132 -4.18 8.21 -13.96
N LYS A 133 -5.00 7.42 -13.25
CA LYS A 133 -5.97 7.95 -12.28
C LYS A 133 -5.26 8.66 -11.12
N LEU A 134 -4.25 8.03 -10.52
CA LEU A 134 -3.45 8.61 -9.45
C LEU A 134 -2.88 9.98 -9.85
N ILE A 135 -2.20 10.07 -11.00
CA ILE A 135 -1.57 11.32 -11.41
C ILE A 135 -2.60 12.39 -11.85
N SER A 136 -3.81 11.98 -12.25
CA SER A 136 -4.89 12.93 -12.57
C SER A 136 -5.37 13.71 -11.34
N ASN A 137 -5.08 13.20 -10.13
CA ASN A 137 -5.37 13.88 -8.88
C ASN A 137 -4.31 14.92 -8.50
N PHE A 138 -3.15 14.98 -9.19
CA PHE A 138 -2.09 15.92 -8.88
C PHE A 138 -2.39 17.29 -9.49
N LYS A 139 -2.37 18.34 -8.66
CA LYS A 139 -2.49 19.74 -9.14
C LYS A 139 -1.32 20.16 -10.01
N LYS A 140 -0.14 19.64 -9.72
CA LYS A 140 1.09 19.86 -10.48
C LYS A 140 1.85 18.54 -10.54
N LEU A 141 2.14 18.08 -11.75
CA LEU A 141 2.93 16.88 -11.96
C LEU A 141 4.42 17.17 -11.70
N PRO A 142 5.13 16.29 -10.98
CA PRO A 142 6.58 16.27 -11.00
C PRO A 142 7.11 16.14 -12.44
N ASP A 143 8.22 16.84 -12.75
CA ASP A 143 8.81 16.87 -14.08
C ASP A 143 9.20 15.48 -14.60
N SER A 144 9.58 14.56 -13.71
CA SER A 144 9.88 13.16 -14.03
C SER A 144 8.66 12.41 -14.57
N ILE A 145 7.49 12.61 -13.96
CA ILE A 145 6.22 12.02 -14.43
C ILE A 145 5.82 12.63 -15.77
N LEU A 146 5.92 13.96 -15.91
CA LEU A 146 5.58 14.66 -17.16
C LEU A 146 6.43 14.16 -18.34
N LYS A 147 7.75 14.00 -18.14
CA LYS A 147 8.65 13.46 -19.18
C LYS A 147 8.25 12.05 -19.63
N ASN A 148 7.82 11.20 -18.71
CA ASN A 148 7.39 9.84 -19.05
C ASN A 148 6.05 9.81 -19.77
N LEU A 149 5.10 10.67 -19.41
CA LEU A 149 3.84 10.81 -20.16
C LEU A 149 4.08 11.21 -21.62
N ILE A 150 4.97 12.18 -21.87
CA ILE A 150 5.29 12.62 -23.23
C ILE A 150 5.86 11.47 -24.08
N ARG A 151 6.59 10.53 -23.47
CA ARG A 151 7.14 9.35 -24.18
C ARG A 151 6.10 8.28 -24.51
N LEU A 152 4.96 8.29 -23.83
CA LEU A 152 3.86 7.34 -24.04
C LEU A 152 2.88 7.77 -25.12
N MET A 153 2.93 9.04 -25.54
CA MET A 153 2.12 9.64 -26.61
C MET A 153 2.83 9.56 -27.96
#